data_AF-A0A7W4D4J9-F1
#
_entry.id   AF-A0A7W4D4J9-F1
#
_cell.length_a   1.000
_cell.length_b   1.000
_cell.length_c   1.000
_cell.angle_alpha   90.00
_cell.angle_beta   90.00
_cell.angle_gamma   90.00
#
_symmetry.space_group_name_H-M   'P 1'
#
loop_
_entity.id
_entity.type
_entity.pdbx_description
1 polymer ?
#
loop_
_entity_poly.entity_id
_entity_poly.type
_entity_poly.pdbx_seq_one_letter_code
_entity_poly.pdbx_strand_id
1 'polypeptide(L)' 'MGRYVKKTAQRRYEDRNIWVRPVHRDPPDLHKLAEVLIRLTLQETGRTRAIRRANEPPETLRTLPHSSGEGR' A
#
# COMPACT_ATOMS: atom_id res chain seq x y z
N MET A 1 56.27 25.44 -19.15
CA MET A 1 55.25 26.49 -18.93
C MET A 1 54.21 25.97 -17.96
N GLY A 2 54.36 26.22 -16.66
CA GLY A 2 53.42 25.72 -15.63
C GLY A 2 52.17 26.59 -15.56
N ARG A 3 50.98 25.98 -15.68
CA ARG A 3 49.71 26.70 -15.52
C ARG A 3 49.54 27.20 -14.08
N TYR A 4 49.12 28.45 -13.92
CA TYR A 4 48.76 29.02 -12.63
C TYR A 4 47.67 28.18 -11.94
N VAL A 5 47.94 27.73 -10.70
CA VAL A 5 46.98 27.01 -9.87
C VAL A 5 46.59 27.91 -8.71
N LYS A 6 45.34 28.40 -8.73
CA LYS A 6 44.77 29.20 -7.63
C LYS A 6 44.75 28.33 -6.36
N LYS A 7 45.48 28.73 -5.32
CA LYS A 7 45.47 28.08 -4.00
C LYS A 7 44.18 28.43 -3.27
N THR A 8 43.10 27.74 -3.62
CA THR A 8 41.86 27.72 -2.82
C THR A 8 41.99 26.61 -1.79
N ALA A 9 41.42 26.76 -0.58
CA ALA A 9 41.31 25.67 0.40
C ALA A 9 40.40 24.50 -0.06
N GLN A 10 39.94 24.54 -1.31
CA GLN A 10 39.03 23.60 -1.93
C GLN A 10 39.83 22.54 -2.70
N ARG A 11 39.68 21.26 -2.31
CA ARG A 11 40.25 20.13 -3.06
C ARG A 11 39.65 20.05 -4.47
N ARG A 12 40.51 19.85 -5.47
CA ARG A 12 40.11 19.59 -6.86
C ARG A 12 39.27 18.33 -6.91
N TYR A 13 38.33 18.28 -7.85
CA TYR A 13 37.42 17.14 -8.00
C TYR A 13 38.18 15.82 -8.25
N GLU A 14 39.28 15.89 -9.01
CA GLU A 14 40.19 14.76 -9.30
C GLU A 14 40.88 14.19 -8.05
N ASP A 15 41.04 14.98 -6.99
CA ASP A 15 41.65 14.57 -5.72
C ASP A 15 40.61 13.97 -4.73
N ARG A 16 39.34 13.89 -5.13
CA ARG A 16 38.25 13.36 -4.29
C ARG A 16 38.06 11.88 -4.55
N ASN A 17 38.50 11.05 -3.62
CA ASN A 17 38.13 9.63 -3.60
C ASN A 17 36.76 9.47 -2.93
N ILE A 18 35.75 9.10 -3.71
CA ILE A 18 34.41 8.75 -3.23
C ILE A 18 34.34 7.23 -3.12
N TRP A 19 34.05 6.73 -1.92
CA TRP A 19 33.88 5.30 -1.68
C TRP A 19 32.41 5.02 -1.40
N VAL A 20 31.79 4.16 -2.22
CA VAL A 20 30.41 3.69 -2.00
C VAL A 20 30.47 2.29 -1.44
N ARG A 21 29.82 2.05 -0.31
CA ARG A 21 29.62 0.69 0.23
C ARG A 21 28.25 0.19 -0.24
N PRO A 22 28.17 -0.97 -0.91
CA PRO A 22 26.88 -1.57 -1.21
C PRO A 22 26.23 -2.02 0.10
N VAL A 23 24.97 -1.61 0.30
CA VAL A 23 24.15 -2.08 1.41
C VAL A 23 23.27 -3.19 0.88
N HIS A 24 23.63 -4.43 1.18
CA HIS A 24 22.79 -5.58 0.91
C HIS A 24 21.78 -5.72 2.05
N ARG A 25 20.50 -5.70 1.70
CA ARG A 25 19.41 -5.96 2.63
C ARG A 25 19.00 -7.41 2.50
N ASP A 26 18.54 -7.97 3.61
CA ASP A 26 17.89 -9.26 3.59
C ASP A 26 16.66 -9.22 2.67
N PRO A 27 16.36 -10.34 2.00
CA PRO A 27 15.14 -10.43 1.21
C PRO A 27 13.91 -10.17 2.11
N PRO A 28 12.85 -9.57 1.57
CA PRO A 28 11.64 -9.36 2.33
C PRO A 28 11.04 -10.69 2.76
N ASP A 29 10.48 -10.72 3.97
CA ASP A 29 9.79 -11.89 4.50
C ASP A 29 8.47 -12.10 3.75
N LEU A 30 8.49 -13.02 2.78
CA LEU A 30 7.35 -13.35 1.94
C LEU A 30 6.16 -13.88 2.75
N HIS A 31 6.41 -14.54 3.88
CA HIS A 31 5.36 -15.08 4.72
C HIS A 31 4.56 -13.95 5.38
N LYS A 32 5.26 -12.97 5.95
CA LYS A 32 4.62 -11.78 6.53
C LYS A 32 3.89 -10.94 5.49
N LEU A 33 4.47 -10.78 4.30
CA LEU A 33 3.81 -10.06 3.22
C LEU A 33 2.51 -10.76 2.78
N ALA A 34 2.54 -12.08 2.63
CA ALA A 34 1.35 -12.87 2.30
C ALA A 34 0.28 -12.76 3.39
N GLU A 35 0.67 -12.86 4.67
CA GLU A 35 -0.22 -12.71 5.82
C GLU A 35 -0.94 -11.35 5.82
N VAL A 36 -0.19 -10.27 5.61
CA VAL A 36 -0.75 -8.91 5.53
C VAL A 36 -1.72 -8.78 4.36
N LEU A 37 -1.36 -9.29 3.18
CA LEU A 37 -2.19 -9.24 1.99
C LEU A 37 -3.52 -9.99 2.19
N ILE A 38 -3.47 -11.19 2.78
CA ILE A 38 -4.66 -11.99 3.10
C ILE A 38 -5.55 -11.23 4.10
N ARG A 39 -4.97 -10.69 5.18
CA ARG A 39 -5.76 -9.92 6.16
C ARG A 39 -6.43 -8.71 5.53
N LEU A 40 -5.71 -7.95 4.71
CA LEU A 40 -6.24 -6.76 4.06
C LEU A 40 -7.43 -7.11 3.15
N THR A 41 -7.28 -8.14 2.31
CA THR A 41 -8.36 -8.60 1.41
C THR A 41 -9.58 -9.14 2.18
N LEU A 42 -9.37 -9.88 3.26
CA LEU A 42 -10.46 -10.34 4.12
C LEU A 42 -11.20 -9.19 4.81
N GLN A 43 -10.47 -8.17 5.28
CA GLN A 43 -11.07 -6.98 5.89
C GLN A 43 -11.87 -6.18 4.87
N GLU A 44 -11.33 -5.95 3.68
CA GLU A 44 -12.00 -5.20 2.62
C GLU A 44 -13.28 -5.91 2.16
N THR A 45 -13.20 -7.21 1.85
CA THR A 45 -14.39 -7.99 1.48
C THR A 45 -15.39 -8.09 2.62
N GLY A 46 -14.93 -8.18 3.86
CA GLY A 46 -15.76 -8.15 5.06
C GLY A 46 -16.52 -6.83 5.22
N ARG A 47 -15.86 -5.69 5.01
CA ARG A 47 -16.48 -4.35 5.03
C ARG A 47 -17.57 -4.24 3.97
N THR A 48 -17.29 -4.66 2.74
CA THR A 48 -18.28 -4.64 1.65
C THR A 48 -19.51 -5.48 1.99
N ARG A 49 -19.33 -6.69 2.55
CA ARG A 49 -20.46 -7.52 3.01
C ARG A 49 -21.23 -6.88 4.17
N ALA A 50 -20.54 -6.26 5.12
CA ALA A 50 -21.17 -5.58 6.25
C ALA A 50 -22.02 -4.39 5.79
N ILE A 51 -21.51 -3.56 4.88
CA ILE A 51 -22.24 -2.43 4.28
C ILE A 51 -23.48 -2.95 3.54
N ARG A 52 -23.34 -4.00 2.72
CA ARG A 52 -24.47 -4.59 2.02
C ARG A 52 -25.54 -5.10 2.97
N ARG A 53 -25.16 -5.82 4.04
CA ARG A 53 -26.10 -6.29 5.06
C ARG A 53 -26.79 -5.14 5.78
N ALA A 54 -26.09 -4.04 6.06
CA ALA A 54 -26.67 -2.87 6.72
C ALA A 54 -27.74 -2.16 5.84
N ASN A 55 -27.57 -2.18 4.53
CA ASN A 55 -28.51 -1.58 3.58
C ASN A 55 -29.67 -2.50 3.18
N GLU A 56 -29.55 -3.79 3.45
CA GLU A 56 -30.58 -4.76 3.10
C GLU A 56 -31.64 -4.82 4.21
N PRO A 57 -32.94 -4.85 3.90
CA PRO A 57 -33.98 -4.92 4.92
C PRO A 57 -33.74 -6.13 5.83
N PRO A 58 -34.09 -6.07 7.13
CA PRO A 58 -33.90 -7.20 8.04
C PRO A 58 -34.57 -8.45 7.47
N GLU A 59 -33.94 -9.60 7.70
CA GLU A 59 -34.34 -10.90 7.12
C GLU A 59 -35.81 -11.25 7.39
N THR A 60 -36.32 -10.84 8.55
CA THR A 60 -37.73 -10.96 8.95
C THR A 60 -38.72 -10.24 8.04
N LEU A 61 -38.29 -9.21 7.31
CA LEU A 61 -39.10 -8.46 6.35
C LEU A 61 -38.97 -9.01 4.92
N ARG A 62 -37.97 -9.85 4.63
CA ARG A 62 -37.73 -10.39 3.29
C ARG A 62 -38.66 -11.55 2.94
N THR A 63 -39.25 -12.20 3.94
CA THR A 63 -40.11 -13.38 3.76
C THR A 63 -41.59 -13.05 3.63
N LEU A 64 -41.98 -11.78 3.79
CA LEU A 64 -43.36 -11.36 3.57
C LEU A 64 -43.60 -11.27 2.05
N PRO A 65 -44.49 -12.08 1.46
CA PRO A 65 -44.85 -11.89 0.06
C PRO A 65 -45.38 -10.46 -0.10
N HIS A 66 -44.86 -9.76 -1.11
CA HIS A 66 -45.33 -8.44 -1.49
C HIS A 66 -46.83 -8.54 -1.76
N SER A 67 -47.65 -8.12 -0.80
CA SER A 67 -49.08 -7.94 -1.02
C SER A 67 -49.21 -6.71 -1.90
N SER A 68 -49.06 -6.90 -3.21
CA SER A 68 -49.53 -5.98 -4.24
C SER A 68 -51.05 -5.90 -4.10
N GLY A 69 -51.50 -5.06 -3.16
CA GLY A 69 -52.86 -4.58 -3.14
C GLY A 69 -52.98 -3.50 -4.20
N GLU A 70 -53.49 -3.87 -5.37
CA GLU A 70 -54.32 -2.96 -6.15
C GLU A 70 -55.37 -3.80 -6.87
N GLY A 71 -56.54 -3.85 -6.24
CA GLY A 71 -57.77 -4.31 -6.85
C GLY A 71 -58.57 -3.09 -7.30
N ARG A 72 -59.16 -3.25 -8.50
CA ARG A 72 -60.29 -2.51 -9.10
C ARG A 72 -60.06 -1.06 -9.53
#